data_AF-A0A3P8BFV9-F1
#
_entry.id   AF-A0A3P8BFV9-F1
#
_cell.length_a   1.000
_cell.length_b   1.000
_cell.length_c   1.000
_cell.angle_alpha   90.00
_cell.angle_beta   90.00
_cell.angle_gamma   90.00
#
_symmetry.space_group_name_H-M   'P 1'
#
loop_
_entity.id
_entity.type
_entity.pdbx_description
1 polymer ?
#
loop_
_entity_poly.entity_id
_entity_poly.type
_entity_poly.pdbx_seq_one_letter_code
_entity_poly.pdbx_strand_id
1 'polypeptide(L)'
;MAIVISDYTWIITSFTILFYQARVKSFKSGHHAGHKSYLKLLITQILPTEIKKVIVLDADILLNDDISNLWSIFDEFRNDHCIGIAAEQNPTFYSNMGKRFWPALDVINAVLNRNKHWLYEIPCKWNIQLSAFSIRARCPVVWEFLLNRDDSNNNNNYSRNKTLRDDVILQYPNAKLIHFNAHVKPEYFFPTPLRFPLPFDKSDEYHSTIQLSRKYFQLYYNLRGMSRHCFL
;
A
#
# COMPACT_ATOMS: atom_id res chain seq x y z
N MET A 1 4.91 -4.52 11.17
CA MET A 1 6.22 -3.94 10.85
C MET A 1 5.91 -2.67 10.07
N ALA A 2 6.23 -1.50 10.62
CA ALA A 2 6.12 -0.24 9.89
C ALA A 2 7.49 0.02 9.31
N ILE A 3 7.61 0.08 7.99
CA ILE A 3 8.83 0.57 7.37
C ILE A 3 8.79 2.08 7.52
N VAL A 4 9.77 2.61 8.25
CA VAL A 4 10.00 4.04 8.46
C VAL A 4 11.12 4.43 7.51
N ILE A 5 10.80 5.27 6.53
CA ILE A 5 11.80 5.87 5.64
C ILE A 5 12.13 7.25 6.18
N SER A 6 13.41 7.56 6.38
CA SER A 6 13.91 8.86 6.89
C SER A 6 15.25 9.21 6.23
N ASP A 7 15.35 10.43 5.70
CA ASP A 7 16.52 11.23 5.26
C ASP A 7 17.76 10.54 4.64
N TYR A 8 18.06 10.92 3.38
CA TYR A 8 19.29 10.83 2.54
C TYR A 8 20.16 9.56 2.53
N THR A 9 19.83 8.57 3.35
CA THR A 9 20.44 7.25 3.40
C THR A 9 19.31 6.29 3.76
N TRP A 10 19.02 5.34 2.86
CA TRP A 10 18.01 4.30 3.06
C TRP A 10 18.46 3.33 4.16
N ILE A 11 18.36 3.74 5.43
CA ILE A 11 18.73 2.90 6.57
C ILE A 11 17.47 2.21 7.09
N ILE A 12 17.49 0.87 7.09
CA ILE A 12 16.48 0.08 7.77
C ILE A 12 16.85 0.04 9.26
N THR A 13 16.22 0.91 10.04
CA THR A 13 16.43 0.98 11.49
C THR A 13 15.29 0.31 12.24
N SER A 14 15.60 -0.63 13.12
CA SER A 14 14.62 -1.22 14.04
C SER A 14 14.51 -0.39 15.32
N PHE A 15 13.30 0.04 15.67
CA PHE A 15 13.01 0.74 16.93
C PHE A 15 12.35 -0.19 17.94
N THR A 16 12.78 -0.14 19.20
CA THR A 16 12.13 -0.88 20.29
C THR A 16 10.78 -0.25 20.63
N ILE A 17 9.69 -0.96 20.30
CA ILE A 17 8.32 -0.45 20.48
C ILE A 17 7.63 -0.91 21.78
N LEU A 18 8.28 -1.72 22.61
CA LEU A 18 7.63 -2.36 23.78
C LEU A 18 7.01 -1.34 24.74
N PHE A 19 7.73 -0.26 25.03
CA PHE A 19 7.25 0.83 25.88
C PHE A 19 5.99 1.51 25.29
N TYR A 20 6.00 1.80 23.99
CA TYR A 20 4.88 2.43 23.30
C TYR A 20 3.67 1.48 23.15
N GLN A 21 3.93 0.19 22.99
CA GLN A 21 2.87 -0.83 22.93
C GLN A 21 2.08 -0.88 24.24
N ALA A 22 2.75 -0.71 25.39
CA ALA A 22 2.08 -0.65 26.69
C ALA A 22 1.08 0.52 26.76
N ARG A 23 1.39 1.66 26.13
CA ARG A 23 0.54 2.86 26.13
C ARG A 23 -0.75 2.71 25.32
N VAL A 24 -0.75 1.84 24.31
CA VAL A 24 -1.94 1.58 23.47
C VAL A 24 -2.67 0.31 23.87
N LYS A 25 -2.14 -0.48 24.82
CA LYS A 25 -2.69 -1.79 25.21
C LYS A 25 -4.14 -1.72 25.71
N SER A 26 -4.53 -0.60 26.32
CA SER A 26 -5.89 -0.37 26.81
C SER A 26 -6.91 -0.04 25.70
N PHE A 27 -6.45 0.28 24.49
CA PHE A 27 -7.33 0.65 23.39
C PHE A 27 -8.02 -0.58 22.81
N LYS A 28 -9.34 -0.61 22.89
CA LYS A 28 -10.16 -1.67 22.27
C LYS A 28 -10.13 -1.51 20.76
N SER A 29 -9.66 -2.54 20.06
CA SER A 29 -9.61 -2.56 18.59
C SER A 29 -10.41 -3.75 18.05
N GLY A 30 -11.25 -3.51 17.05
CA GLY A 30 -11.84 -4.55 16.21
C GLY A 30 -10.97 -4.96 15.02
N HIS A 31 -9.79 -4.35 14.88
CA HIS A 31 -8.85 -4.67 13.81
C HIS A 31 -8.13 -5.99 14.12
N HIS A 32 -7.85 -6.79 13.10
CA HIS A 32 -7.17 -8.08 13.25
C HIS A 32 -5.75 -7.95 13.86
N ALA A 33 -5.05 -6.84 13.60
CA ALA A 33 -3.77 -6.51 14.25
C ALA A 33 -3.90 -6.05 15.73
N GLY A 34 -5.12 -5.95 16.25
CA GLY A 34 -5.42 -5.53 17.62
C GLY A 34 -4.92 -4.11 17.95
N HIS A 35 -4.56 -3.91 19.21
CA HIS A 35 -4.09 -2.61 19.72
C HIS A 35 -2.78 -2.12 19.09
N LYS A 36 -1.96 -3.01 18.53
CA LYS A 36 -0.68 -2.65 17.88
C LYS A 36 -0.88 -1.74 16.66
N SER A 37 -2.06 -1.78 16.04
CA SER A 37 -2.42 -0.87 14.94
C SER A 37 -2.35 0.62 15.34
N TYR A 38 -2.53 0.94 16.62
CA TYR A 38 -2.45 2.32 17.14
C TYR A 38 -1.03 2.85 17.29
N LEU A 39 0.01 2.01 17.18
CA LEU A 39 1.39 2.48 17.24
C LEU A 39 1.70 3.53 16.15
N LYS A 40 0.99 3.47 15.02
CA LYS A 40 1.07 4.47 13.95
C LYS A 40 0.74 5.88 14.45
N LEU A 41 -0.13 6.01 15.44
CA LEU A 41 -0.49 7.31 16.06
C LEU A 41 0.63 7.86 16.95
N LEU A 42 1.54 7.01 17.38
CA LEU A 42 2.66 7.36 18.26
C LEU A 42 3.96 7.55 17.50
N ILE A 43 3.93 7.58 16.16
CA ILE A 43 5.15 7.59 15.34
C ILE A 43 6.06 8.78 15.67
N THR A 44 5.50 9.97 15.92
CA THR A 44 6.24 11.17 16.30
C THR A 44 6.89 11.10 17.69
N GLN A 45 6.49 10.12 18.50
CA GLN A 45 7.07 9.86 19.82
C GLN A 45 8.04 8.67 19.80
N ILE A 46 7.87 7.76 18.84
CA ILE A 46 8.72 6.59 18.64
C ILE A 46 10.02 6.99 17.94
N LEU A 47 9.94 7.90 16.97
CA LEU A 47 11.09 8.35 16.20
C LEU A 47 11.92 9.40 16.95
N PRO A 48 13.24 9.44 16.74
CA PRO A 48 14.10 10.52 17.21
C PRO A 48 13.60 11.88 16.73
N THR A 49 13.82 12.93 17.54
CA THR A 49 13.30 14.28 17.26
C THR A 49 13.99 14.96 16.07
N GLU A 50 15.14 14.42 15.65
CA GLU A 50 15.89 14.82 14.46
C GLU A 50 15.14 14.46 13.17
N ILE A 51 14.36 13.37 13.16
CA ILE A 51 13.59 12.93 12.00
C ILE A 51 12.41 13.88 11.78
N LYS A 52 12.43 14.65 10.68
CA LYS A 52 11.41 15.66 10.38
C LYS A 52 10.31 15.18 9.44
N LYS A 53 10.58 14.16 8.63
CA LYS A 53 9.65 13.60 7.65
C LYS A 53 9.72 12.08 7.72
N VAL A 54 8.58 11.41 7.59
CA VAL A 54 8.50 9.95 7.59
C VAL A 54 7.35 9.47 6.71
N ILE A 55 7.62 8.42 5.93
CA ILE A 55 6.57 7.62 5.28
C ILE A 55 6.31 6.40 6.16
N VAL A 56 5.03 6.17 6.51
CA VAL A 56 4.60 5.00 7.28
C VAL A 56 3.81 4.07 6.35
N LEU A 57 4.39 2.91 6.04
CA LEU A 57 3.75 1.90 5.18
C LEU A 57 3.23 0.71 5.99
N ASP A 58 2.14 0.11 5.52
CA ASP A 58 1.69 -1.19 6.01
C ASP A 58 2.57 -2.33 5.48
N ALA A 59 2.55 -3.47 6.16
CA ALA A 59 3.38 -4.63 5.80
C ALA A 59 2.78 -5.49 4.67
N ASP A 60 1.54 -5.24 4.29
CA ASP A 60 0.77 -5.93 3.27
C ASP A 60 0.65 -5.08 1.98
N ILE A 61 1.77 -4.44 1.62
CA ILE A 61 1.90 -3.60 0.42
C ILE A 61 2.87 -4.23 -0.58
N LEU A 62 2.62 -3.95 -1.85
CA LEU A 62 3.58 -4.14 -2.95
C LEU A 62 3.87 -2.80 -3.60
N LEU A 63 5.14 -2.51 -3.76
CA LEU A 63 5.63 -1.31 -4.42
C LEU A 63 5.91 -1.61 -5.89
N ASN A 64 5.35 -0.79 -6.79
CA ASN A 64 5.44 -0.93 -8.24
C ASN A 64 6.13 0.28 -8.92
N ASP A 65 6.65 1.21 -8.13
CA ASP A 65 7.34 2.42 -8.58
C ASP A 65 8.47 2.76 -7.59
N ASP A 66 9.41 3.62 -7.97
CA ASP A 66 10.42 4.10 -7.06
C ASP A 66 9.77 4.90 -5.92
N ILE A 67 10.01 4.46 -4.69
CA ILE A 67 9.48 5.08 -3.47
C ILE A 67 10.01 6.51 -3.28
N SER A 68 11.14 6.86 -3.91
CA SER A 68 11.65 8.24 -3.94
C SER A 68 10.62 9.22 -4.54
N ASN A 69 9.84 8.78 -5.53
CA ASN A 69 8.77 9.58 -6.12
C ASN A 69 7.62 9.86 -5.13
N LEU A 70 7.38 8.96 -4.15
CA LEU A 70 6.44 9.22 -3.07
C LEU A 70 7.05 10.19 -2.04
N TRP A 71 8.34 10.07 -1.78
CA TRP A 71 9.07 10.97 -0.89
C TRP A 71 9.08 12.41 -1.39
N SER A 72 9.24 12.62 -2.70
CA SER A 72 9.20 13.95 -3.32
C SER A 72 7.88 14.70 -3.11
N ILE A 73 6.77 14.00 -2.77
CA ILE A 73 5.50 14.66 -2.45
C ILE A 73 5.64 15.60 -1.24
N PHE A 74 6.59 15.37 -0.34
CA PHE A 74 6.84 16.30 0.75
C PHE A 74 7.25 17.71 0.29
N ASP A 75 7.78 17.84 -0.93
CA ASP A 75 8.15 19.15 -1.48
C ASP A 75 6.93 19.94 -1.97
N GLU A 76 5.79 19.26 -2.13
CA GLU A 76 4.49 19.87 -2.45
C GLU A 76 3.70 20.30 -1.21
N PHE A 77 4.18 19.99 -0.01
CA PHE A 77 3.52 20.38 1.23
C PHE A 77 3.62 21.88 1.44
N ARG A 78 2.49 22.53 1.69
CA ARG A 78 2.45 23.90 2.20
C ARG A 78 2.82 23.91 3.68
N ASN A 79 3.12 25.09 4.21
CA ASN A 79 3.52 25.29 5.60
C ASN A 79 2.49 24.79 6.64
N ASP A 80 1.23 24.62 6.26
CA ASP A 80 0.15 24.11 7.09
C ASP A 80 -0.06 22.60 6.99
N HIS A 81 0.46 21.93 5.95
CA HIS A 81 0.33 20.49 5.79
C HIS A 81 1.26 19.72 6.73
N CYS A 82 0.66 18.81 7.51
CA CYS A 82 1.36 17.99 8.49
C CYS A 82 1.29 16.49 8.15
N ILE A 83 0.29 16.06 7.37
CA ILE A 83 0.07 14.64 7.06
C ILE A 83 -0.41 14.46 5.63
N GLY A 84 0.20 13.51 4.93
CA GLY A 84 -0.22 13.07 3.60
C GLY A 84 -0.96 11.74 3.68
N ILE A 85 -2.18 11.67 3.15
CA ILE A 85 -2.97 10.42 3.13
C ILE A 85 -3.69 10.30 1.79
N ALA A 86 -3.70 9.09 1.24
CA ALA A 86 -4.52 8.76 0.07
C ALA A 86 -5.95 8.40 0.51
N ALA A 87 -6.94 8.88 -0.25
CA ALA A 87 -8.35 8.71 0.07
C ALA A 87 -8.79 7.23 0.16
N GLU A 88 -9.73 6.96 1.06
CA GLU A 88 -10.29 5.62 1.28
C GLU A 88 -11.25 5.20 0.14
N GLN A 89 -11.02 4.01 -0.42
CA GLN A 89 -11.79 3.49 -1.56
C GLN A 89 -13.05 2.74 -1.13
N ASN A 90 -13.21 2.36 0.15
CA ASN A 90 -14.46 1.82 0.65
C ASN A 90 -15.50 2.94 0.88
N PRO A 91 -16.65 2.93 0.18
CA PRO A 91 -17.68 3.96 0.32
C PRO A 91 -18.36 3.98 1.68
N THR A 92 -18.39 2.85 2.37
CA THR A 92 -19.05 2.72 3.66
C THR A 92 -18.17 3.19 4.81
N PHE A 93 -16.89 3.45 4.57
CA PHE A 93 -15.92 3.76 5.62
C PHE A 93 -16.35 4.95 6.49
N TYR A 94 -16.59 6.12 5.89
CA TYR A 94 -16.98 7.32 6.64
C TYR A 94 -18.34 7.15 7.35
N SER A 95 -19.24 6.36 6.77
CA SER A 95 -20.53 6.06 7.40
C SER A 95 -20.40 5.15 8.62
N ASN A 96 -19.31 4.41 8.76
CA ASN A 96 -19.07 3.44 9.83
C ASN A 96 -18.03 3.91 10.87
N MET A 97 -17.43 5.07 10.63
CA MET A 97 -16.39 5.66 11.45
C MET A 97 -16.85 5.81 12.91
N GLY A 98 -16.07 5.27 13.85
CA GLY A 98 -16.34 5.36 15.29
C GLY A 98 -17.59 4.61 15.79
N LYS A 99 -18.31 3.85 14.95
CA LYS A 99 -19.56 3.17 15.35
C LYS A 99 -19.38 1.95 16.25
N ARG A 100 -18.23 1.28 16.21
CA ARG A 100 -17.97 0.05 17.00
C ARG A 100 -16.63 0.09 17.72
N PHE A 101 -15.59 0.50 17.01
CA PHE A 101 -14.24 0.80 17.52
C PHE A 101 -13.70 1.99 16.73
N TRP A 102 -12.61 2.58 17.20
CA TRP A 102 -11.90 3.63 16.47
C TRP A 102 -10.58 3.08 15.94
N PRO A 103 -10.50 2.41 14.77
CA PRO A 103 -9.22 2.13 14.12
C PRO A 103 -8.30 3.36 14.08
N ALA A 104 -6.98 3.15 14.00
CA ALA A 104 -6.03 4.27 13.94
C ALA A 104 -6.38 5.27 12.82
N LEU A 105 -6.85 4.76 11.67
CA LEU A 105 -7.32 5.60 10.56
C LEU A 105 -8.55 6.46 10.92
N ASP A 106 -9.48 5.96 11.73
CA ASP A 106 -10.63 6.75 12.23
C ASP A 106 -10.16 7.85 13.17
N VAL A 107 -9.18 7.57 14.04
CA VAL A 107 -8.63 8.61 14.93
C VAL A 107 -7.98 9.72 14.11
N ILE A 108 -7.17 9.37 13.11
CA ILE A 108 -6.55 10.32 12.20
C ILE A 108 -7.60 11.15 11.45
N ASN A 109 -8.59 10.49 10.85
CA ASN A 109 -9.66 11.16 10.11
C ASN A 109 -10.49 12.08 11.01
N ALA A 110 -10.72 11.73 12.29
CA ALA A 110 -11.46 12.57 13.22
C ALA A 110 -10.71 13.87 13.54
N VAL A 111 -9.39 13.77 13.74
CA VAL A 111 -8.51 14.92 13.96
C VAL A 111 -8.45 15.80 12.71
N LEU A 112 -8.30 15.20 11.53
CA LEU A 112 -8.23 15.96 10.27
C LEU A 112 -9.55 16.60 9.87
N ASN A 113 -10.69 16.00 10.21
CA ASN A 113 -11.98 16.63 9.98
C ASN A 113 -12.13 17.96 10.74
N ARG A 114 -11.44 18.11 11.88
CA ARG A 114 -11.36 19.37 12.64
C ARG A 114 -10.24 20.30 12.15
N ASN A 115 -9.21 19.77 11.49
CA ASN A 115 -8.02 20.49 11.06
C ASN A 115 -7.70 20.19 9.59
N LYS A 116 -8.64 20.49 8.69
CA LYS A 116 -8.54 20.09 7.27
C LYS A 116 -7.28 20.63 6.57
N HIS A 117 -6.81 21.80 7.01
CA HIS A 117 -5.59 22.44 6.49
C HIS A 117 -4.31 21.66 6.80
N TRP A 118 -4.33 20.66 7.69
CA TRP A 118 -3.19 19.77 7.94
C TRP A 118 -3.04 18.65 6.91
N LEU A 119 -4.07 18.37 6.12
CA LEU A 119 -4.10 17.25 5.20
C LEU A 119 -3.59 17.66 3.82
N TYR A 120 -2.58 16.93 3.33
CA TYR A 120 -2.29 16.82 1.90
C TYR A 120 -2.92 15.53 1.36
N GLU A 121 -3.75 15.64 0.31
CA GLU A 121 -4.37 14.47 -0.32
C GLU A 121 -3.38 13.81 -1.29
N ILE A 122 -2.83 12.66 -0.90
CA ILE A 122 -1.91 11.90 -1.75
C ILE A 122 -2.69 11.30 -2.93
N PRO A 123 -2.15 11.35 -4.18
CA PRO A 123 -2.77 10.69 -5.32
C PRO A 123 -3.06 9.21 -5.05
N CYS A 124 -4.29 8.77 -5.31
CA CYS A 124 -4.76 7.43 -4.93
C CYS A 124 -3.92 6.26 -5.52
N LYS A 125 -3.21 6.47 -6.64
CA LYS A 125 -2.25 5.52 -7.22
C LYS A 125 -1.12 5.07 -6.28
N TRP A 126 -0.89 5.83 -5.20
CA TRP A 126 0.06 5.52 -4.13
C TRP A 126 -0.54 4.74 -2.95
N ASN A 127 -1.81 4.33 -3.01
CA ASN A 127 -2.44 3.45 -2.03
C ASN A 127 -3.67 2.76 -2.63
N ILE A 128 -3.44 1.87 -3.61
CA ILE A 128 -4.53 1.11 -4.25
C ILE A 128 -5.00 0.01 -3.32
N GLN A 129 -6.21 0.15 -2.80
CA GLN A 129 -6.80 -0.74 -1.82
C GLN A 129 -7.53 -1.91 -2.49
N LEU A 130 -7.21 -3.12 -2.05
CA LEU A 130 -7.73 -4.38 -2.60
C LEU A 130 -8.79 -5.07 -1.74
N SER A 131 -9.36 -4.40 -0.75
CA SER A 131 -10.45 -4.96 0.06
C SER A 131 -11.68 -5.26 -0.81
N ALA A 132 -12.49 -6.24 -0.41
CA ALA A 132 -13.72 -6.61 -1.12
C ALA A 132 -14.74 -5.45 -1.25
N PHE A 133 -14.66 -4.46 -0.36
CA PHE A 133 -15.53 -3.29 -0.35
C PHE A 133 -14.93 -2.07 -1.05
N SER A 134 -13.67 -2.15 -1.50
CA SER A 134 -13.01 -1.04 -2.20
C SER A 134 -13.63 -0.87 -3.59
N ILE A 135 -14.16 0.34 -3.85
CA ILE A 135 -14.72 0.68 -5.16
C ILE A 135 -13.61 1.15 -6.07
N ARG A 136 -13.50 0.43 -7.18
CA ARG A 136 -12.53 0.72 -8.23
C ARG A 136 -12.68 2.11 -8.85
N ALA A 137 -13.92 2.56 -9.11
CA ALA A 137 -14.18 3.86 -9.73
C ALA A 137 -13.63 5.05 -8.92
N ARG A 138 -13.32 4.86 -7.62
CA ARG A 138 -12.69 5.88 -6.79
C ARG A 138 -11.19 6.05 -7.04
N CYS A 139 -10.53 5.05 -7.61
CA CYS A 139 -9.16 5.15 -8.09
C CYS A 139 -8.97 4.26 -9.32
N PRO A 140 -9.32 4.76 -10.51
CA PRO A 140 -9.16 4.00 -11.73
C PRO A 140 -7.68 3.96 -12.11
N VAL A 141 -7.08 2.77 -12.05
CA VAL A 141 -5.68 2.54 -12.39
C VAL A 141 -5.51 1.31 -13.27
N VAL A 142 -4.37 1.26 -13.96
CA VAL A 142 -3.82 0.05 -14.58
C VAL A 142 -2.66 -0.49 -13.73
N TRP A 143 -2.31 -1.75 -13.91
CA TRP A 143 -1.11 -2.32 -13.29
C TRP A 143 -0.38 -3.15 -14.35
N GLU A 144 0.68 -2.57 -14.88
CA GLU A 144 1.60 -3.24 -15.80
C GLU A 144 2.54 -4.17 -15.03
N PHE A 145 2.71 -5.40 -15.54
CA PHE A 145 3.59 -6.38 -14.95
C PHE A 145 4.70 -6.69 -15.96
N LEU A 146 5.83 -5.99 -15.84
CA LEU A 146 7.03 -6.33 -16.59
C LEU A 146 7.71 -7.53 -15.92
N LEU A 147 7.18 -8.74 -16.15
CA LEU A 147 8.09 -9.88 -16.10
C LEU A 147 8.99 -9.73 -17.31
N ASN A 148 10.23 -9.31 -17.08
CA ASN A 148 11.29 -9.60 -18.04
C ASN A 148 11.29 -11.12 -18.23
N ARG A 149 10.61 -11.59 -19.29
CA ARG A 149 10.98 -12.86 -19.88
C ARG A 149 12.38 -12.61 -20.41
N ASP A 150 13.33 -13.37 -19.90
CA ASP A 150 14.57 -13.62 -20.62
C ASP A 150 14.20 -14.20 -21.98
N ASP A 151 14.01 -13.33 -22.97
CA ASP A 151 14.01 -13.66 -24.41
C ASP A 151 15.47 -13.91 -24.82
N SER A 152 16.04 -14.95 -24.22
CA SER A 152 17.25 -15.59 -24.70
C SER A 152 16.89 -17.00 -25.15
N ASN A 153 15.92 -17.12 -26.06
CA ASN A 153 15.96 -18.16 -27.09
C ASN A 153 14.99 -17.92 -28.25
N ASN A 154 15.61 -17.61 -29.39
CA ASN A 154 15.29 -18.05 -30.75
C ASN A 154 13.95 -17.64 -31.39
N ASN A 155 14.12 -16.79 -32.41
CA ASN A 155 13.54 -16.92 -33.75
C ASN A 155 12.05 -17.24 -33.79
N ASN A 156 11.23 -16.21 -33.60
CA ASN A 156 10.03 -16.00 -34.39
C ASN A 156 9.74 -14.51 -34.43
N ASN A 157 9.42 -13.98 -35.61
CA ASN A 157 8.88 -12.63 -35.81
C ASN A 157 7.48 -12.50 -35.18
N TYR A 158 7.36 -12.77 -33.89
CA TYR A 158 6.17 -12.47 -33.12
C TYR A 158 6.37 -11.09 -32.50
N SER A 159 5.93 -10.10 -33.26
CA SER A 159 5.82 -8.69 -32.90
C SER A 159 5.65 -8.49 -31.39
N ARG A 160 6.64 -7.82 -30.80
CA ARG A 160 6.64 -6.77 -29.76
C ARG A 160 5.26 -6.18 -29.35
N ASN A 161 4.26 -7.01 -29.03
CA ASN A 161 2.88 -6.60 -28.75
C ASN A 161 2.36 -7.28 -27.49
N LYS A 162 3.00 -7.05 -26.34
CA LYS A 162 2.37 -7.31 -25.04
C LYS A 162 2.67 -6.24 -24.00
N THR A 163 2.97 -5.03 -24.46
CA THR A 163 2.69 -3.79 -23.72
C THR A 163 1.16 -3.60 -23.73
N LEU A 164 0.57 -3.16 -22.61
CA LEU A 164 -0.82 -2.68 -22.64
C LEU A 164 -0.93 -1.66 -23.78
N ARG A 165 -2.01 -1.71 -24.59
CA ARG A 165 -2.17 -0.76 -25.69
C ARG A 165 -1.99 0.67 -25.15
N ASP A 166 -1.21 1.48 -25.87
CA ASP A 166 -0.82 2.82 -25.42
C ASP A 166 -2.05 3.71 -25.14
N ASP A 167 -3.17 3.48 -25.81
CA ASP A 167 -4.46 4.16 -25.59
C ASP A 167 -5.02 3.95 -24.17
N VAL A 168 -4.88 2.75 -23.59
CA VAL A 168 -5.35 2.42 -22.24
C VAL A 168 -4.43 3.04 -21.18
N ILE A 169 -3.12 3.06 -21.42
CA ILE A 169 -2.14 3.72 -20.54
C ILE A 169 -2.35 5.24 -20.54
N LEU A 170 -2.67 5.82 -21.69
CA LEU A 170 -3.00 7.24 -21.81
C LEU A 170 -4.29 7.61 -21.05
N GLN A 171 -5.21 6.66 -20.87
CA GLN A 171 -6.48 6.90 -20.18
C GLN A 171 -6.39 6.81 -18.65
N TYR A 172 -5.56 5.92 -18.10
CA TYR A 172 -5.51 5.66 -16.67
C TYR A 172 -4.07 5.58 -16.14
N PRO A 173 -3.77 6.17 -14.97
CA PRO A 173 -2.44 6.10 -14.40
C PRO A 173 -2.08 4.66 -13.96
N ASN A 174 -0.79 4.33 -14.04
CA ASN A 174 -0.27 3.06 -13.50
C ASN A 174 -0.29 3.08 -11.96
N ALA A 175 -0.67 1.95 -11.36
CA ALA A 175 -0.65 1.74 -9.92
C ALA A 175 0.79 1.75 -9.43
N LYS A 176 1.07 2.55 -8.40
CA LYS A 176 2.43 2.72 -7.86
C LYS A 176 2.64 1.96 -6.56
N LEU A 177 1.60 1.87 -5.74
CA LEU A 177 1.61 1.09 -4.50
C LEU A 177 0.26 0.40 -4.34
N ILE A 178 0.34 -0.91 -4.15
CA ILE A 178 -0.81 -1.81 -4.04
C ILE A 178 -0.89 -2.28 -2.59
N HIS A 179 -2.00 -2.01 -1.92
CA HIS A 179 -2.25 -2.35 -0.53
C HIS A 179 -3.30 -3.45 -0.43
N PHE A 180 -2.87 -4.63 0.02
CA PHE A 180 -3.73 -5.78 0.21
C PHE A 180 -4.50 -5.70 1.54
N ASN A 181 -5.37 -4.71 1.68
CA ASN A 181 -6.14 -4.40 2.89
C ASN A 181 -7.35 -5.35 3.12
N ALA A 182 -7.24 -6.63 2.74
CA ALA A 182 -8.24 -7.66 3.06
C ALA A 182 -7.88 -8.38 4.38
N HIS A 183 -8.87 -8.97 5.07
CA HIS A 183 -8.64 -9.71 6.31
C HIS A 183 -7.86 -11.01 6.11
N VAL A 184 -8.15 -11.74 5.04
CA VAL A 184 -7.51 -13.02 4.74
C VAL A 184 -6.28 -12.77 3.88
N LYS A 185 -5.12 -12.81 4.50
CA LYS A 185 -3.82 -12.56 3.86
C LYS A 185 -3.28 -13.79 3.12
N PRO A 186 -2.38 -13.65 2.14
CA PRO A 186 -1.81 -14.79 1.41
C PRO A 186 -1.17 -15.87 2.29
N GLU A 187 -0.61 -15.49 3.43
CA GLU A 187 0.01 -16.36 4.44
C GLU A 187 -0.94 -17.43 4.97
N TYR A 188 -2.25 -17.17 5.01
CA TYR A 188 -3.25 -18.13 5.49
C TYR A 188 -3.37 -19.37 4.59
N PHE A 189 -3.01 -19.26 3.30
CA PHE A 189 -3.12 -20.34 2.33
C PHE A 189 -1.80 -21.08 2.15
N PHE A 190 -0.99 -21.19 3.20
CA PHE A 190 0.25 -21.97 3.16
C PHE A 190 -0.01 -23.47 3.43
N PRO A 191 0.71 -24.42 2.78
CA PRO A 191 1.69 -24.24 1.69
C PRO A 191 1.07 -24.17 0.30
N THR A 192 -0.20 -24.56 0.17
CA THR A 192 -0.88 -24.73 -1.12
C THR A 192 -1.53 -23.42 -1.55
N PRO A 193 -0.96 -22.70 -2.54
CA PRO A 193 -1.62 -21.52 -3.07
C PRO A 193 -3.01 -21.88 -3.57
N LEU A 194 -3.98 -20.97 -3.40
CA LEU A 194 -5.24 -21.05 -4.12
C LEU A 194 -4.91 -21.21 -5.62
N ARG A 195 -5.61 -22.10 -6.34
CA ARG A 195 -5.49 -22.16 -7.80
C ARG A 195 -5.87 -20.80 -8.37
N PHE A 196 -4.87 -19.98 -8.69
CA PHE A 196 -5.09 -18.73 -9.37
C PHE A 196 -5.44 -19.05 -10.83
N PRO A 197 -6.47 -18.41 -11.41
CA PRO A 197 -6.68 -18.52 -12.85
C PRO A 197 -5.42 -18.03 -13.59
N LEU A 198 -5.12 -18.66 -14.72
CA LEU A 198 -3.92 -18.39 -15.52
C LEU A 198 -3.79 -16.89 -15.84
N PRO A 199 -2.57 -16.34 -15.92
CA PRO A 199 -2.29 -14.91 -16.20
C PRO A 199 -2.72 -14.44 -17.60
N PHE A 200 -3.55 -15.23 -18.30
CA PHE A 200 -4.13 -14.94 -19.60
C PHE A 200 -5.60 -14.54 -19.47
N ASP A 201 -5.95 -13.71 -18.47
CA ASP A 201 -7.03 -12.76 -18.70
C ASP A 201 -6.45 -11.68 -19.63
N LYS A 202 -7.16 -11.34 -20.71
CA LYS A 202 -6.68 -10.45 -21.76
C LYS A 202 -6.00 -9.22 -21.15
N SER A 203 -4.76 -8.95 -21.57
CA SER A 203 -3.92 -7.81 -21.14
C SER A 203 -4.54 -6.42 -21.41
N ASP A 204 -5.68 -6.41 -22.09
CA ASP A 204 -6.33 -5.23 -22.64
C ASP A 204 -7.48 -4.73 -21.76
N GLU A 205 -7.75 -5.37 -20.62
CA GLU A 205 -8.85 -4.99 -19.76
C GLU A 205 -8.37 -4.30 -18.49
N TYR A 206 -8.89 -3.08 -18.30
CA TYR A 206 -9.23 -2.47 -17.03
C TYR A 206 -9.30 -3.54 -15.90
N HIS A 207 -8.25 -3.66 -15.06
CA HIS A 207 -8.18 -4.61 -13.92
C HIS A 207 -9.13 -4.31 -12.74
N SER A 208 -10.16 -5.13 -12.56
CA SER A 208 -11.01 -5.15 -11.36
C SER A 208 -10.20 -5.35 -10.07
N THR A 209 -10.77 -5.00 -8.91
CA THR A 209 -10.16 -5.26 -7.58
C THR A 209 -9.76 -6.73 -7.42
N ILE A 210 -10.55 -7.66 -7.98
CA ILE A 210 -10.26 -9.10 -8.00
C ILE A 210 -9.03 -9.42 -8.86
N GLN A 211 -8.91 -8.83 -10.05
CA GLN A 211 -7.74 -9.02 -10.92
C GLN A 211 -6.46 -8.47 -10.27
N LEU A 212 -6.51 -7.27 -9.68
CA LEU A 212 -5.39 -6.71 -8.92
C LEU A 212 -5.01 -7.60 -7.73
N SER A 213 -6.01 -8.15 -7.02
CA SER A 213 -5.78 -9.11 -5.93
C SER A 213 -5.09 -10.37 -6.40
N ARG A 214 -5.54 -10.96 -7.52
CA ARG A 214 -4.90 -12.15 -8.11
C ARG A 214 -3.44 -11.88 -8.48
N LYS A 215 -3.15 -10.72 -9.10
CA LYS A 215 -1.78 -10.30 -9.42
C LYS A 215 -0.92 -10.13 -8.16
N TYR A 216 -1.46 -9.49 -7.11
CA TYR A 216 -0.79 -9.36 -5.82
C TYR A 216 -0.37 -10.72 -5.27
N PHE A 217 -1.30 -11.69 -5.24
CA PHE A 217 -1.01 -13.05 -4.77
C PHE A 217 0.06 -13.73 -5.60
N GLN A 218 -0.01 -13.66 -6.93
CA GLN A 218 0.98 -14.25 -7.82
C GLN A 218 2.38 -13.71 -7.52
N LEU A 219 2.52 -12.38 -7.42
CA LEU A 219 3.80 -11.75 -7.12
C LEU A 219 4.28 -12.10 -5.70
N TYR A 220 3.40 -12.05 -4.70
CA TYR A 220 3.72 -12.45 -3.32
C TYR A 220 4.31 -13.87 -3.27
N TYR A 221 3.66 -14.86 -3.92
CA TYR A 221 4.15 -16.24 -3.91
C TYR A 221 5.43 -16.44 -4.71
N ASN A 222 5.69 -15.62 -5.74
CA ASN A 222 6.95 -15.64 -6.47
C ASN A 222 8.10 -15.06 -5.62
N LEU A 223 7.85 -13.99 -4.87
CA LEU A 223 8.87 -13.28 -4.10
C LEU A 223 9.07 -13.84 -2.68
N ARG A 224 8.13 -14.59 -2.11
CA ARG A 224 8.20 -15.05 -0.70
C ARG A 224 9.44 -15.88 -0.36
N GLY A 225 10.02 -16.55 -1.35
CA GLY A 225 11.24 -17.36 -1.19
C GLY A 225 12.53 -16.53 -1.25
N MET A 226 12.43 -15.24 -1.55
CA MET A 226 13.57 -14.34 -1.66
C MET A 226 14.27 -14.21 -0.31
N SER A 227 15.60 -14.31 -0.32
CA SER A 227 16.41 -14.12 0.87
C SER A 227 16.18 -12.72 1.45
N ARG A 228 15.92 -12.66 2.75
CA ARG A 228 15.76 -11.40 3.50
C ARG A 228 17.07 -10.88 4.09
N HIS A 229 18.20 -11.54 3.80
CA HIS A 229 19.49 -11.20 4.39
C HIS A 229 19.96 -9.78 4.05
N CYS A 230 19.53 -9.23 2.91
CA CYS A 230 19.83 -7.84 2.52
C CYS A 230 19.01 -6.80 3.30
N PHE A 231 18.03 -7.21 4.11
CA PHE A 231 17.12 -6.31 4.85
C PHE A 231 17.30 -6.39 6.37
N LEU A 232 18.30 -7.13 6.87
CA LEU A 232 18.59 -7.35 8.29
C LEU A 232 19.96 -6.78 8.67
#